data_AF-A0A1M5S444-F1
#
_entry.id   AF-A0A1M5S444-F1
#
_cell.length_a   1.000
_cell.length_b   1.000
_cell.length_c   1.000
_cell.angle_alpha   90.00
_cell.angle_beta   90.00
_cell.angle_gamma   90.00
#
_symmetry.space_group_name_H-M   'P 1'
#
loop_
_entity.id
_entity.type
_entity.pdbx_description
1 polymer ?
#
loop_
_entity_poly.entity_id
_entity_poly.type
_entity_poly.pdbx_seq_one_letter_code
_entity_poly.pdbx_strand_id
1 'polypeptide(L)' 'MKNVEEKIREQFIECEDDPGFWRCRGCQSKYSYGDVAKSDLLLHLDNCDDFEKGDE' A
#
# COMPACT_ATOMS: atom_id res chain seq x y z
N MET A 1 18.15 -3.11 -7.96
CA MET A 1 16.86 -3.73 -7.57
C MET A 1 16.39 -2.95 -6.35
N LYS A 2 15.35 -2.12 -6.45
CA LYS A 2 14.83 -1.39 -5.28
C LYS A 2 14.35 -2.41 -4.24
N ASN A 3 14.66 -2.19 -2.96
CA ASN A 3 14.22 -3.13 -1.92
C ASN A 3 12.69 -3.11 -1.83
N VAL A 4 12.11 -4.28 -1.60
CA VAL A 4 10.65 -4.45 -1.54
C VAL A 4 10.01 -3.59 -0.43
N GLU A 5 10.76 -3.34 0.64
CA GLU A 5 10.36 -2.44 1.72
C GLU A 5 10.30 -0.97 1.28
N GLU A 6 11.18 -0.54 0.37
CA GLU A 6 11.13 0.81 -0.20
C GLU A 6 9.88 0.96 -1.06
N LYS A 7 9.53 -0.05 -1.88
CA LYS A 7 8.29 -0.04 -2.67
C LYS A 7 7.04 0.06 -1.79
N ILE A 8 7.00 -0.68 -0.67
CA ILE A 8 5.89 -0.57 0.29
C ILE A 8 5.80 0.85 0.86
N ARG A 9 6.92 1.46 1.24
CA ARG A 9 6.93 2.83 1.77
C ARG A 9 6.58 3.91 0.73
N GLU A 10 6.90 3.67 -0.55
CA GLU A 10 6.53 4.59 -1.65
C GLU A 10 5.03 4.50 -1.97
N GLN A 11 4.44 3.30 -1.86
CA GLN A 11 3.07 3.02 -2.29
C GLN A 11 2.04 2.98 -1.15
N PHE A 12 2.45 2.83 0.10
CA PHE A 12 1.56 2.91 1.25
C PHE A 12 1.92 4.10 2.13
N ILE A 13 0.91 4.82 2.57
CA ILE A 13 1.03 5.91 3.53
C ILE A 13 0.26 5.56 4.80
N GLU A 14 0.83 5.85 5.96
CA GLU A 14 0.09 5.73 7.23
C GLU A 14 -1.06 6.73 7.24
N CYS A 15 -2.25 6.30 7.68
CA CYS A 15 -3.38 7.18 7.83
C CYS A 15 -3.16 8.12 9.03
N GLU A 16 -3.11 9.42 8.79
CA GLU A 16 -2.91 10.43 9.85
C GLU A 16 -4.03 10.39 10.91
N ASP A 17 -5.26 10.07 10.51
CA ASP A 17 -6.43 9.98 11.41
C ASP A 17 -6.50 8.65 12.20
N ASP A 18 -5.80 7.61 11.75
CA ASP A 18 -5.92 6.24 12.27
C ASP A 18 -4.53 5.58 12.38
N PRO A 19 -3.78 5.83 13.48
CA PRO A 19 -2.47 5.24 13.68
C PRO A 19 -2.55 3.71 13.69
N GLY A 20 -1.70 3.05 12.89
CA GLY A 20 -1.73 1.60 12.68
C GLY A 20 -2.51 1.14 11.45
N PHE A 21 -3.18 2.06 10.76
CA PHE A 21 -3.76 1.83 9.44
C PHE A 21 -2.90 2.46 8.35
N TRP A 22 -2.74 1.73 7.26
CA TRP A 22 -1.99 2.11 6.08
C TRP A 22 -2.93 2.15 4.88
N ARG A 23 -2.78 3.15 4.04
CA ARG A 23 -3.53 3.29 2.80
C ARG A 23 -2.60 3.13 1.61
N CYS A 24 -2.96 2.26 0.69
CA CYS A 24 -2.27 2.20 -0.61
C CYS A 24 -2.62 3.46 -1.42
N ARG A 25 -1.61 4.13 -2.00
CA ARG A 25 -1.78 5.29 -2.87
C ARG A 25 -2.49 4.95 -4.18
N GLY A 26 -2.21 3.78 -4.75
CA GLY A 26 -2.81 3.33 -6.01
C GLY A 26 -4.30 3.00 -5.87
N CYS A 27 -4.64 2.03 -5.03
CA CYS A 27 -6.03 1.57 -4.91
C CYS A 27 -6.86 2.25 -3.80
N GLN A 28 -6.25 3.15 -3.00
CA GLN A 28 -6.87 3.81 -1.83
C GLN A 28 -7.42 2.88 -0.73
N SER A 29 -7.16 1.57 -0.82
CA SER A 29 -7.58 0.60 0.18
C SER A 29 -6.83 0.80 1.50
N LYS A 30 -7.58 0.65 2.61
CA LYS A 30 -7.07 0.78 3.98
C LYS A 30 -6.73 -0.61 4.52
N TYR A 31 -5.59 -0.73 5.19
CA TYR A 31 -5.02 -1.97 5.72
C TYR A 31 -4.60 -1.73 7.16
N SER A 32 -4.96 -2.61 8.09
CA SER A 32 -4.40 -2.57 9.45
C SER A 32 -3.06 -3.32 9.45
N TYR A 33 -2.01 -2.71 9.99
CA TYR A 33 -0.70 -3.38 10.11
C TYR A 33 -0.78 -4.63 11.00
N GLY A 34 -1.76 -4.69 11.91
CA GLY A 34 -1.97 -5.82 12.82
C GLY A 34 -2.60 -7.05 12.18
N ASP A 35 -3.42 -6.90 11.14
CA ASP A 35 -4.13 -8.03 10.50
C ASP A 35 -3.50 -8.44 9.17
N VAL A 36 -2.69 -7.56 8.57
CA VAL A 36 -2.13 -7.75 7.23
C VAL A 36 -0.65 -8.09 7.36
N ALA A 37 -0.31 -9.35 7.08
CA ALA A 37 1.09 -9.76 7.04
C ALA A 37 1.83 -8.97 5.95
N LYS A 38 3.13 -8.70 6.18
CA LYS A 38 4.00 -8.03 5.18
C LYS A 38 3.91 -8.69 3.80
N SER A 39 3.66 -10.00 3.77
CA SER A 39 3.42 -10.81 2.57
C SER A 39 2.17 -10.39 1.80
N ASP A 40 1.07 -10.08 2.48
CA ASP A 40 -0.18 -9.61 1.86
C ASP A 40 -0.03 -8.21 1.28
N LEU A 41 0.73 -7.32 1.94
CA LEU A 41 1.08 -6.03 1.38
C LEU A 41 1.93 -6.17 0.10
N LEU A 42 2.83 -7.15 0.07
CA LEU A 42 3.66 -7.44 -1.11
C LEU A 42 2.87 -8.04 -2.26
N LEU A 43 1.99 -9.00 -1.97
CA LEU A 43 1.06 -9.54 -2.95
C LEU A 43 0.14 -8.44 -3.48
N HIS A 44 -0.33 -7.56 -2.59
CA HIS A 44 -1.11 -6.41 -3.00
C HIS A 44 -0.32 -5.50 -3.94
N LEU A 45 0.95 -5.18 -3.68
CA LEU A 45 1.75 -4.37 -4.60
C LEU A 45 1.94 -5.02 -5.97
N ASP A 46 2.18 -6.32 -6.01
CA ASP A 46 2.32 -7.09 -7.25
C ASP A 46 1.01 -7.08 -8.08
N ASN A 47 -0.15 -7.04 -7.39
CA ASN A 47 -1.47 -6.99 -8.02
C ASN A 47 -2.03 -5.56 -8.19
N CYS A 48 -1.46 -4.56 -7.53
CA CYS A 48 -1.90 -3.15 -7.54
C CYS A 48 -1.12 -2.32 -8.58
N ASP A 49 -0.47 -2.98 -9.53
CA ASP A 49 0.30 -2.38 -10.62
C ASP A 49 -0.58 -1.64 -11.66
N ASP A 50 -1.90 -1.59 -11.50
CA ASP A 50 -2.83 -1.15 -12.56
C ASP A 50 -3.80 0.00 -12.19
N PHE A 51 -3.48 0.83 -11.19
CA PHE A 51 -4.25 2.07 -10.96
C PHE A 51 -3.40 3.30 -11.22
N GLU A 52 -2.87 3.41 -12.44
CA GLU A 52 -2.71 4.74 -13.03
C GLU A 52 -4.12 5.35 -13.08
N LYS A 53 -4.43 6.23 -12.12
CA LYS A 53 -5.60 7.10 -12.23
C LYS A 53 -5.46 7.84 -13.55
N GLY A 54 -6.22 7.42 -14.55
CA GLY A 54 -6.64 8.30 -15.62
C GLY A 54 -7.42 9.43 -14.98
N ASP A 55 -6.82 10.62 -14.99
CA ASP A 55 -7.51 11.89 -14.86
C ASP A 55 -8.66 11.93 -15.89
N GLU A 56 -9.90 12.04 -15.43
CA GLU A 56 -11.01 12.64 -16.18
C GLU A 56 -11.63 13.77 -15.35
#